data_AF-A0A1H7RWD6-F1
#
_entry.id   AF-A0A1H7RWD6-F1
#
_cell.length_a   1.000
_cell.length_b   1.000
_cell.length_c   1.000
_cell.angle_alpha   90.00
_cell.angle_beta   90.00
_cell.angle_gamma   90.00
#
_symmetry.space_group_name_H-M   'P 1'
#
loop_
_entity.id
_entity.type
_entity.pdbx_description
1 polymer ?
#
loop_
_entity_poly.entity_id
_entity_poly.type
_entity_poly.pdbx_seq_one_letter_code
_entity_poly.pdbx_strand_id
1 'polypeptide(L)'
;MTDTSDDAATDPFVTQVGWLIASAGGRDQLVTRSGGLVSARTLDNWMAGSYPRTKVTGAVRELDAWARAELPGYPEAAGVPALVDSCGPYRGASAVGPATADDPVEETPAGPAPRRRRLPTWALPAVALVLVAVLSSALTALVLGERSPEASAADPTLAANDLVDVPLPSTGDGTPLQEEAGSIGANTFADPRTLSGRGAPIPPHTTIMVRCRYYAPSVPSVSPDGFWYLIETEPWNGLWTPANSYMNGDPPGGPYLHNTDLAVPVCR
;
A
#
# COMPACT_ATOMS: atom_id res chain seq x y z
N MET A 1 15.81 23.77 35.96
CA MET A 1 15.84 24.21 34.56
C MET A 1 16.97 23.45 33.89
N THR A 2 16.68 22.22 33.50
CA THR A 2 17.58 21.38 32.70
C THR A 2 16.76 20.94 31.52
N ASP A 3 17.13 21.58 30.41
CA ASP A 3 16.78 21.30 29.04
C ASP A 3 16.81 19.80 28.75
N THR A 4 15.67 19.23 28.36
CA THR A 4 15.60 17.92 27.71
C THR A 4 14.89 18.18 26.39
N SER A 5 15.63 18.85 25.51
CA SER A 5 15.39 18.77 24.08
C SER A 5 15.64 17.32 23.67
N ASP A 6 14.62 16.48 23.86
CA ASP A 6 14.47 15.20 23.14
C ASP A 6 14.44 15.58 21.66
N ASP A 7 15.60 15.50 21.00
CA ASP A 7 15.67 15.35 19.56
C ASP A 7 14.68 14.24 19.19
N ALA A 8 13.62 14.60 18.49
CA ALA A 8 12.58 13.67 18.05
C ALA A 8 13.26 12.56 17.24
N ALA A 9 13.56 11.44 17.88
CA ALA A 9 14.32 10.36 17.30
C ALA A 9 13.61 9.92 16.01
N THR A 10 14.24 10.21 14.87
CA THR A 10 13.70 9.90 13.56
C THR A 10 13.38 8.41 13.50
N ASP A 11 12.14 8.08 13.16
CA ASP A 11 11.66 6.71 13.12
C ASP A 11 12.58 5.87 12.21
N PRO A 12 13.27 4.82 12.73
CA PRO A 12 14.28 4.09 11.98
C PRO A 12 13.68 3.34 10.79
N PHE A 13 12.43 2.88 10.92
CA PHE A 13 11.73 2.22 9.82
C PHE A 13 11.48 3.21 8.68
N VAL A 14 10.96 4.40 9.00
CA VAL A 14 10.71 5.46 8.02
C VAL A 14 12.02 5.90 7.36
N THR A 15 13.09 6.03 8.14
CA THR A 15 14.43 6.38 7.65
C THR A 15 14.94 5.34 6.65
N GLN A 16 14.80 4.04 6.98
CA GLN A 16 15.22 2.96 6.11
C GLN A 16 14.40 2.90 4.81
N VAL A 17 13.08 3.09 4.88
CA VAL A 17 12.21 3.16 3.70
C VAL A 17 12.57 4.36 2.81
N GLY A 18 12.85 5.52 3.42
CA GLY A 18 13.27 6.72 2.70
C GLY A 18 14.58 6.51 1.95
N TRP A 19 15.56 5.84 2.58
CA TRP A 19 16.81 5.46 1.92
C TRP A 19 16.58 4.51 0.75
N LEU A 20 15.73 3.48 0.91
CA LEU A 20 15.41 2.54 -0.17
C LEU A 20 14.79 3.23 -1.38
N ILE A 21 13.88 4.18 -1.15
CA ILE A 21 13.26 4.98 -2.21
C ILE A 21 14.32 5.80 -2.95
N ALA A 22 15.23 6.47 -2.22
CA ALA A 22 16.29 7.26 -2.83
C ALA A 22 17.27 6.40 -3.63
N SER A 23 17.75 5.29 -3.05
CA SER A 23 18.68 4.35 -3.69
C SER A 23 18.10 3.65 -4.92
N ALA A 24 16.79 3.46 -4.97
CA ALA A 24 16.12 2.92 -6.14
C ALA A 24 15.93 3.94 -7.28
N GLY A 25 16.14 5.23 -7.03
CA GLY A 25 15.88 6.32 -7.98
C GLY A 25 14.44 6.86 -7.94
N GLY A 26 13.73 6.66 -6.83
CA GLY A 26 12.36 7.08 -6.62
C GLY A 26 11.41 5.93 -6.33
N ARG A 27 10.19 6.28 -5.91
CA ARG A 27 9.19 5.32 -5.43
C ARG A 27 8.74 4.35 -6.51
N ASP A 28 8.34 4.86 -7.68
CA ASP A 28 7.88 4.02 -8.79
C ASP A 28 8.99 3.10 -9.31
N GLN A 29 10.24 3.57 -9.21
CA GLN A 29 11.40 2.75 -9.55
C GLN A 29 11.63 1.65 -8.51
N LEU A 30 11.45 1.92 -7.22
CA LEU A 30 11.50 0.89 -6.18
C LEU A 30 10.44 -0.18 -6.40
N VAL A 31 9.19 0.22 -6.68
CA VAL A 31 8.08 -0.71 -6.99
C VAL A 31 8.43 -1.56 -8.22
N THR A 32 8.91 -0.94 -9.29
CA THR A 32 9.26 -1.64 -10.53
C THR A 32 10.42 -2.61 -10.34
N ARG A 33 11.52 -2.17 -9.70
CA ARG A 33 12.75 -2.96 -9.50
C ARG A 33 12.58 -4.08 -8.49
N SER A 34 11.69 -3.91 -7.51
CA SER A 34 11.32 -4.96 -6.57
C SER A 34 10.34 -5.97 -7.18
N GLY A 35 9.84 -5.77 -8.41
CA GLY A 35 8.85 -6.66 -9.00
C GLY A 35 7.46 -6.55 -8.37
N GLY A 36 7.15 -5.39 -7.77
CA GLY A 36 5.85 -5.12 -7.18
C GLY A 36 5.61 -5.73 -5.80
N LEU A 37 6.66 -6.13 -5.07
CA LEU A 37 6.56 -6.65 -3.70
C LEU A 37 5.80 -5.70 -2.76
N VAL A 38 5.91 -4.39 -3.01
CA VAL A 38 5.17 -3.35 -2.32
C VAL A 38 4.61 -2.35 -3.33
N SER A 39 3.42 -1.84 -3.08
CA SER A 39 2.81 -0.80 -3.91
C SER A 39 3.35 0.59 -3.55
N ALA A 40 3.25 1.55 -4.48
CA ALA A 40 3.60 2.95 -4.22
C ALA A 40 2.80 3.52 -3.04
N ARG A 41 1.50 3.19 -2.94
CA ARG A 41 0.64 3.60 -1.83
C ARG A 41 1.10 2.99 -0.49
N THR A 42 1.58 1.75 -0.50
CA THR A 42 2.13 1.12 0.71
C THR A 42 3.36 1.87 1.20
N LEU A 43 4.25 2.24 0.29
CA LEU A 43 5.43 3.04 0.60
C LEU A 43 5.06 4.43 1.14
N ASP A 44 4.02 5.08 0.59
CA ASP A 44 3.49 6.34 1.10
C ASP A 44 2.99 6.21 2.55
N ASN A 45 2.18 5.20 2.81
CA ASN A 45 1.68 4.94 4.17
C ASN A 45 2.82 4.69 5.14
N TRP A 46 3.83 3.93 4.74
CA TRP A 46 5.00 3.64 5.56
C TRP A 46 5.84 4.89 5.84
N MET A 47 6.07 5.72 4.82
CA MET A 47 6.76 7.02 4.97
C MET A 47 5.99 8.00 5.85
N ALA A 48 4.66 7.92 5.88
CA ALA A 48 3.80 8.67 6.79
C ALA A 48 3.76 8.09 8.22
N GLY A 49 4.56 7.05 8.52
CA GLY A 49 4.63 6.39 9.83
C GLY A 49 3.52 5.37 10.09
N SER A 50 2.66 5.11 9.10
CA SER A 50 1.59 4.10 9.12
C SER A 50 2.11 2.78 8.58
N TYR A 51 2.89 2.08 9.40
CA TYR A 51 3.45 0.76 9.10
C TYR A 51 3.23 -0.24 10.24
N PRO A 52 3.40 -1.55 10.00
CA PRO A 52 3.23 -2.57 11.03
C PRO A 52 4.26 -2.44 12.18
N ARG A 53 3.88 -1.77 13.27
CA ARG A 53 4.75 -1.56 14.45
C ARG A 53 4.79 -2.74 15.43
N THR A 54 3.85 -3.67 15.34
CA THR A 54 3.71 -4.76 16.33
C THR A 54 4.03 -6.14 15.76
N LYS A 55 4.21 -6.25 14.44
CA LYS A 55 4.54 -7.50 13.76
C LYS A 55 5.22 -7.23 12.42
N VAL A 56 6.20 -8.07 12.06
CA VAL A 56 6.82 -8.06 10.74
C VAL A 56 5.92 -8.79 9.74
N THR A 57 5.33 -8.07 8.78
CA THR A 57 4.47 -8.62 7.73
C THR A 57 5.27 -9.29 6.60
N GLY A 58 4.61 -10.08 5.75
CA GLY A 58 5.25 -10.69 4.57
C GLY A 58 5.89 -9.65 3.65
N ALA A 59 5.16 -8.57 3.33
CA ALA A 59 5.64 -7.46 2.52
C ALA A 59 6.94 -6.82 3.07
N VAL A 60 7.05 -6.66 4.39
CA VAL A 60 8.27 -6.13 5.02
C VAL A 60 9.44 -7.11 4.86
N ARG A 61 9.21 -8.42 5.08
CA ARG A 61 10.26 -9.44 4.94
C ARG A 61 10.75 -9.59 3.51
N GLU A 62 9.82 -9.58 2.56
CA GLU A 62 10.14 -9.74 1.14
C GLU A 62 10.90 -8.53 0.61
N LEU A 63 10.49 -7.30 0.99
CA LEU A 63 11.22 -6.10 0.61
C LEU A 63 12.61 -6.03 1.28
N ASP A 64 12.73 -6.44 2.54
CA ASP A 64 14.02 -6.52 3.24
C ASP A 64 14.97 -7.52 2.56
N ALA A 65 14.47 -8.72 2.24
CA ALA A 65 15.24 -9.75 1.56
C ALA A 65 15.69 -9.30 0.16
N TRP A 66 14.80 -8.66 -0.60
CA TRP A 66 15.14 -8.06 -1.89
C TRP A 66 16.21 -6.97 -1.75
N ALA A 67 16.08 -6.07 -0.77
CA ALA A 67 17.03 -5.00 -0.56
C ALA A 67 18.44 -5.51 -0.23
N ARG A 68 18.55 -6.56 0.60
CA ARG A 68 19.83 -7.22 0.90
C ARG A 68 20.49 -7.86 -0.33
N ALA A 69 19.68 -8.35 -1.27
CA ALA A 69 20.18 -8.99 -2.49
C ALA A 69 20.61 -7.98 -3.55
N GLU A 70 19.85 -6.89 -3.71
CA GLU A 70 19.93 -6.02 -4.89
C GLU A 70 20.53 -4.63 -4.64
N LEU A 71 20.63 -4.19 -3.38
CA LEU A 71 21.11 -2.84 -3.04
C LEU A 71 22.42 -2.91 -2.24
N PRO A 72 23.56 -2.54 -2.85
CA PRO A 72 24.84 -2.46 -2.15
C PRO A 72 24.77 -1.52 -0.95
N GLY A 73 25.27 -1.99 0.19
CA GLY A 73 25.32 -1.22 1.44
C GLY A 73 24.03 -1.22 2.27
N TYR A 74 22.98 -1.94 1.85
CA TYR A 74 21.83 -2.17 2.72
C TYR A 74 22.14 -3.24 3.78
N PRO A 75 21.74 -3.05 5.07
CA PRO A 75 21.03 -1.89 5.62
C PRO A 75 21.92 -0.73 6.12
N GLU A 76 23.23 -0.94 6.29
CA GLU A 76 24.12 -0.05 7.05
C GLU A 76 24.23 1.37 6.47
N ALA A 77 24.05 1.52 5.16
CA ALA A 77 24.14 2.81 4.46
C ALA A 77 23.06 3.82 4.88
N ALA A 78 21.96 3.37 5.49
CA ALA A 78 20.94 4.25 6.05
C ALA A 78 21.25 4.68 7.50
N GLY A 79 22.27 4.09 8.14
CA GLY A 79 22.64 4.38 9.53
C GLY A 79 21.61 3.89 10.57
N VAL A 80 20.66 3.06 10.15
CA VAL A 80 19.58 2.52 10.99
C VAL A 80 19.45 1.00 10.78
N PRO A 81 18.78 0.27 11.69
CA PRO A 81 18.57 -1.16 11.53
C PRO A 81 17.74 -1.50 10.29
N ALA A 82 17.87 -2.73 9.81
CA ALA A 82 17.12 -3.22 8.65
C ALA A 82 15.60 -3.11 8.87
N LEU A 83 14.81 -3.15 7.79
CA LEU A 83 13.36 -3.01 7.85
C LEU A 83 12.70 -4.00 8.82
N VAL A 84 13.15 -5.26 8.81
CA VAL A 84 12.62 -6.30 9.71
C VAL A 84 12.95 -6.04 11.18
N ASP A 85 14.12 -5.45 11.46
CA ASP A 85 14.61 -5.13 12.80
C ASP A 85 14.01 -3.81 13.33
N SER A 86 13.67 -2.91 12.42
CA SER A 86 12.99 -1.64 12.68
C SER A 86 11.47 -1.80 12.86
N CYS A 87 10.91 -2.98 12.54
CA CYS A 87 9.51 -3.32 12.79
C CYS A 87 9.31 -3.88 14.21
N GLY A 88 8.78 -3.06 15.12
CA GLY A 88 8.52 -3.45 16.51
C GLY A 88 8.31 -2.22 17.40
N PRO A 89 7.80 -2.35 18.64
CA PRO A 89 7.99 -1.30 19.62
C PRO A 89 9.50 -1.13 19.80
N TYR A 90 10.03 0.00 19.34
CA TYR A 90 11.44 0.35 19.41
C TYR A 90 11.91 0.22 20.86
N ARG A 91 12.51 -0.92 21.22
CA ARG A 91 13.31 -1.04 22.43
C ARG A 91 14.67 -0.55 22.02
N GLY A 92 14.94 0.72 22.28
CA GLY A 92 16.25 1.32 22.05
C GLY A 92 17.32 0.40 22.62
N ALA A 93 18.01 -0.32 21.73
CA ALA A 93 19.18 -1.08 22.09
C ALA A 93 20.32 -0.07 22.18
N SER A 94 20.86 0.02 23.38
CA SER A 94 22.04 0.77 23.74
C SER A 94 23.14 0.58 22.71
N ALA A 95 23.79 1.69 22.37
CA ALA A 95 25.06 1.70 21.67
C ALA A 95 26.04 0.73 22.34
N VAL A 96 26.41 -0.33 21.61
CA VAL A 96 27.63 -1.09 21.90
C VAL A 96 28.67 -0.58 20.93
N GLY A 97 29.70 0.05 21.49
CA GLY A 97 30.79 0.68 20.78
C GLY A 97 31.71 -0.30 20.04
N PRO A 98 32.73 0.24 19.37
CA PRO A 98 33.43 -0.41 18.28
C PRO A 98 34.49 -1.40 18.78
N ALA A 99 34.65 -2.49 18.03
CA ALA A 99 35.85 -3.33 18.11
C ALA A 99 36.67 -3.14 16.83
N THR A 100 37.93 -2.85 17.07
CA THR A 100 38.98 -2.30 16.22
C THR A 100 39.47 -3.28 15.14
N ALA A 101 40.04 -2.68 14.10
CA ALA A 101 40.71 -3.28 12.94
C ALA A 101 41.94 -4.15 13.27
N ASP A 102 42.32 -5.02 12.31
CA ASP A 102 43.65 -5.05 11.68
C ASP A 102 43.71 -6.11 10.53
N ASP A 103 43.71 -5.61 9.28
CA ASP A 103 44.52 -5.87 8.05
C ASP A 103 45.36 -7.19 7.83
N PRO A 104 46.12 -7.36 6.71
CA PRO A 104 45.71 -7.62 5.31
C PRO A 104 46.56 -8.75 4.62
N VAL A 105 46.11 -9.38 3.51
CA VAL A 105 47.00 -10.14 2.56
C VAL A 105 46.29 -10.17 1.19
N GLU A 106 46.69 -9.43 0.15
CA GLU A 106 47.85 -9.48 -0.77
C GLU A 106 47.48 -10.07 -2.16
N GLU A 107 47.99 -9.34 -3.15
CA GLU A 107 47.87 -9.29 -4.63
C GLU A 107 48.21 -10.57 -5.44
N THR A 108 47.47 -10.88 -6.53
CA THR A 108 47.83 -10.71 -8.00
C THR A 108 48.68 -11.90 -8.56
N PRO A 109 48.59 -12.40 -9.83
CA PRO A 109 48.40 -11.73 -11.15
C PRO A 109 47.38 -12.39 -12.13
N ALA A 110 46.73 -11.66 -13.05
CA ALA A 110 47.16 -11.06 -14.33
C ALA A 110 47.33 -12.06 -15.51
N GLY A 111 46.49 -11.90 -16.55
CA GLY A 111 46.65 -12.53 -17.88
C GLY A 111 45.48 -12.16 -18.84
N PRO A 112 45.69 -12.04 -20.18
CA PRO A 112 45.28 -10.83 -20.92
C PRO A 112 44.10 -10.96 -21.92
N ALA A 113 43.71 -9.77 -22.42
CA ALA A 113 42.64 -9.32 -23.33
C ALA A 113 42.64 -9.87 -24.79
N PRO A 114 41.93 -9.29 -25.79
CA PRO A 114 40.58 -8.67 -25.87
C PRO A 114 39.68 -9.35 -26.94
N ARG A 115 38.36 -9.12 -26.95
CA ARG A 115 37.54 -9.29 -28.18
C ARG A 115 36.61 -8.11 -28.43
N ARG A 116 36.98 -7.33 -29.46
CA ARG A 116 36.12 -6.39 -30.19
C ARG A 116 35.08 -7.17 -31.02
N ARG A 117 33.83 -6.69 -31.06
CA ARG A 117 32.88 -6.67 -32.20
C ARG A 117 31.49 -6.30 -31.65
N ARG A 118 30.62 -5.55 -32.31
CA ARG A 118 30.62 -4.58 -33.41
C ARG A 118 29.22 -3.96 -33.29
N LEU A 119 29.09 -2.63 -33.29
CA LEU A 119 27.81 -1.94 -33.48
C LEU A 119 27.23 -2.30 -34.86
N PRO A 120 25.91 -2.44 -34.99
CA PRO A 120 25.21 -2.09 -36.21
C PRO A 120 24.53 -0.74 -36.04
N THR A 121 25.12 0.22 -36.73
CA THR A 121 24.51 1.44 -37.25
C THR A 121 23.21 1.13 -37.98
N TRP A 122 22.09 1.66 -37.49
CA TRP A 122 20.96 2.04 -38.34
C TRP A 122 20.60 3.48 -38.02
N ALA A 123 21.14 4.37 -38.85
CA ALA A 123 20.70 5.74 -38.96
C ALA A 123 19.32 5.76 -39.62
N LEU A 124 18.35 6.25 -38.85
CA LEU A 124 17.32 7.25 -39.20
C LEU A 124 16.99 7.47 -40.69
N PRO A 125 15.69 7.66 -40.98
CA PRO A 125 15.30 9.01 -41.38
C PRO A 125 14.30 9.63 -40.40
N ALA A 126 14.84 10.36 -39.42
CA ALA A 126 14.14 11.40 -38.68
C ALA A 126 14.24 12.70 -39.46
N VAL A 127 13.26 12.97 -40.32
CA VAL A 127 12.97 14.36 -40.77
C VAL A 127 11.46 14.61 -40.93
N ALA A 128 10.60 13.59 -41.07
CA ALA A 128 9.15 13.82 -41.24
C ALA A 128 8.32 13.91 -39.93
N LEU A 129 8.86 13.50 -38.78
CA LEU A 129 8.09 13.37 -37.53
C LEU A 129 8.18 14.57 -36.58
N VAL A 130 9.08 15.53 -36.85
CA VAL A 130 9.24 16.72 -35.99
C VAL A 130 8.21 17.81 -36.32
N LEU A 131 7.70 17.89 -37.56
CA LEU A 131 6.69 18.89 -37.94
C LEU A 131 5.27 18.54 -37.45
N VAL A 132 4.93 17.26 -37.29
CA VAL A 132 3.64 16.85 -36.71
C VAL A 132 3.64 17.01 -35.19
N ALA A 133 4.76 16.74 -34.52
CA ALA A 133 4.86 16.90 -33.06
C ALA A 133 4.76 18.37 -32.60
N VAL A 134 5.28 19.33 -33.38
CA VAL A 134 5.23 20.76 -33.01
C VAL A 134 3.84 21.39 -33.29
N LEU A 135 3.12 20.93 -34.31
CA LEU A 135 1.74 21.39 -34.57
C LEU A 135 0.71 20.75 -33.61
N SER A 136 0.92 19.51 -33.17
CA SER A 136 0.05 18.87 -32.17
C SER A 136 0.28 19.41 -30.74
N SER A 137 1.48 19.87 -30.40
CA SER A 137 1.74 20.47 -29.09
C SER A 137 1.23 21.90 -28.95
N ALA A 138 1.16 22.68 -30.03
CA ALA A 138 0.54 24.01 -30.02
C ALA A 138 -0.99 23.96 -29.88
N LEU A 139 -1.67 22.97 -30.49
CA LEU A 139 -3.13 22.84 -30.37
C LEU A 139 -3.56 22.31 -28.99
N THR A 140 -2.74 21.49 -28.33
CA THR A 140 -3.03 20.99 -26.98
C THR A 140 -2.78 22.08 -25.91
N ALA A 141 -1.80 22.96 -26.10
CA ALA A 141 -1.55 24.09 -25.21
C ALA A 141 -2.66 25.15 -25.24
N LEU A 142 -3.35 25.33 -26.37
CA LEU A 142 -4.47 26.28 -26.51
C LEU A 142 -5.82 25.74 -25.99
N VAL A 143 -5.97 24.42 -25.82
CA VAL A 143 -7.18 23.81 -25.22
C VAL A 143 -7.02 23.53 -23.72
N LEU A 144 -5.78 23.48 -23.21
CA LEU A 144 -5.48 23.33 -21.77
C LEU A 144 -5.28 24.67 -21.04
N GLY A 145 -5.16 25.78 -21.76
CA GLY A 145 -5.04 27.11 -21.16
C GLY A 145 -6.39 27.72 -20.81
N GLU A 146 -7.11 27.17 -19.82
CA GLU A 146 -8.12 27.89 -19.00
C GLU A 146 -8.87 27.01 -17.96
N ARG A 147 -8.21 26.04 -17.33
CA ARG A 147 -8.77 25.43 -16.11
C ARG A 147 -7.72 25.30 -15.03
N SER A 148 -7.63 26.32 -14.18
CA SER A 148 -7.12 26.17 -12.81
C SER A 148 -7.85 25.00 -12.15
N PRO A 149 -7.17 23.91 -11.75
CA PRO A 149 -7.72 22.96 -10.83
C PRO A 149 -7.21 23.32 -9.43
N GLU A 150 -7.54 24.53 -8.98
CA GLU A 150 -7.64 24.84 -7.54
C GLU A 150 -9.05 24.47 -7.06
N ALA A 151 -9.59 23.36 -7.57
CA ALA A 151 -10.63 22.64 -6.86
C ALA A 151 -9.92 21.90 -5.74
N SER A 152 -9.84 22.56 -4.60
CA SER A 152 -9.54 21.99 -3.29
C SER A 152 -9.92 20.51 -3.28
N ALA A 153 -8.94 19.60 -3.27
CA ALA A 153 -9.19 18.22 -2.94
C ALA A 153 -9.72 18.25 -1.51
N ALA A 154 -11.04 18.26 -1.36
CA ALA A 154 -11.69 18.14 -0.06
C ALA A 154 -11.07 16.92 0.61
N ASP A 155 -10.54 17.10 1.82
CA ASP A 155 -10.01 15.99 2.59
C ASP A 155 -11.10 14.91 2.64
N PRO A 156 -10.86 13.70 2.09
CA PRO A 156 -11.86 12.64 2.09
C PRO A 156 -12.29 12.26 3.52
N THR A 157 -11.47 12.59 4.51
CA THR A 157 -11.77 12.44 5.94
C THR A 157 -12.80 13.48 6.41
N LEU A 158 -12.71 14.74 5.96
CA LEU A 158 -13.70 15.78 6.27
C LEU A 158 -15.04 15.50 5.60
N ALA A 159 -15.03 15.07 4.33
CA ALA A 159 -16.27 14.69 3.63
C ALA A 159 -16.93 13.45 4.26
N ALA A 160 -16.15 12.50 4.81
CA ALA A 160 -16.68 11.37 5.54
C ALA A 160 -17.25 11.75 6.92
N ASN A 161 -16.65 12.73 7.60
CA ASN A 161 -17.13 13.25 8.89
C ASN A 161 -18.48 13.98 8.74
N ASP A 162 -18.68 14.74 7.66
CA ASP A 162 -19.97 15.41 7.38
C ASP A 162 -21.12 14.41 7.15
N LEU A 163 -20.82 13.16 6.77
CA LEU A 163 -21.82 12.13 6.55
C LEU A 163 -22.21 11.37 7.82
N VAL A 164 -21.50 11.52 8.95
CA VAL A 164 -21.74 10.74 10.17
C VAL A 164 -23.17 10.94 10.71
N ASP A 165 -23.71 12.15 10.58
CA ASP A 165 -25.06 12.49 11.05
C ASP A 165 -26.18 12.06 10.09
N VAL A 166 -25.85 11.60 8.88
CA VAL A 166 -26.83 11.03 7.95
C VAL A 166 -27.15 9.59 8.39
N PRO A 167 -28.43 9.23 8.58
CA PRO A 167 -28.80 7.86 8.90
C PRO A 167 -28.27 6.86 7.86
N LEU A 168 -27.73 5.73 8.31
CA LEU A 168 -27.27 4.68 7.41
C LEU A 168 -28.47 4.02 6.72
N PRO A 169 -28.36 3.72 5.41
CA PRO A 169 -29.40 3.00 4.71
C PRO A 169 -29.51 1.59 5.27
N SER A 170 -30.71 1.18 5.71
CA SER A 170 -30.94 -0.12 6.35
C SER A 170 -31.69 -1.10 5.45
N THR A 171 -31.98 -0.69 4.21
CA THR A 171 -32.73 -1.49 3.25
C THR A 171 -31.97 -1.66 1.94
N GLY A 172 -32.14 -2.83 1.33
CA GLY A 172 -31.71 -3.13 -0.03
C GLY A 172 -32.93 -3.48 -0.88
N ASP A 173 -32.89 -3.16 -2.17
CA ASP A 173 -34.01 -3.41 -3.10
C ASP A 173 -34.06 -4.86 -3.63
N GLY A 174 -33.24 -5.75 -3.08
CA GLY A 174 -33.02 -7.10 -3.63
C GLY A 174 -33.22 -8.21 -2.61
N THR A 175 -33.22 -9.44 -3.13
CA THR A 175 -33.16 -10.63 -2.29
C THR A 175 -31.78 -10.71 -1.64
N PRO A 176 -31.68 -11.02 -0.34
CA PRO A 176 -30.38 -11.22 0.29
C PRO A 176 -29.55 -12.27 -0.45
N LEU A 177 -28.27 -11.99 -0.65
CA LEU A 177 -27.33 -12.90 -1.27
C LEU A 177 -26.50 -13.61 -0.22
N GLN A 178 -26.03 -14.80 -0.57
CA GLN A 178 -25.21 -15.61 0.30
C GLN A 178 -23.73 -15.28 0.07
N GLU A 179 -23.01 -15.01 1.15
CA GLU A 179 -21.56 -14.77 1.14
C GLU A 179 -20.86 -15.67 2.16
N GLU A 180 -19.68 -16.17 1.81
CA GLU A 180 -18.84 -16.95 2.73
C GLU A 180 -17.66 -16.09 3.19
N ALA A 181 -17.47 -15.98 4.51
CA ALA A 181 -16.31 -15.28 5.06
C ALA A 181 -15.02 -16.04 4.73
N GLY A 182 -13.97 -15.30 4.36
CA GLY A 182 -12.66 -15.87 4.07
C GLY A 182 -11.98 -16.52 5.29
N SER A 183 -10.74 -16.97 5.09
CA SER A 183 -9.99 -17.75 6.10
C SER A 183 -9.67 -17.00 7.41
N ILE A 184 -9.82 -15.68 7.45
CA ILE A 184 -9.61 -14.85 8.64
C ILE A 184 -10.92 -14.44 9.34
N GLY A 185 -12.08 -14.75 8.76
CA GLY A 185 -13.37 -14.24 9.22
C GLY A 185 -13.59 -12.77 8.88
N ALA A 186 -14.56 -12.13 9.53
CA ALA A 186 -14.87 -10.72 9.30
C ALA A 186 -15.26 -9.99 10.59
N ASN A 187 -14.92 -8.70 10.69
CA ASN A 187 -15.35 -7.86 11.80
C ASN A 187 -16.71 -7.23 11.49
N THR A 188 -17.51 -6.97 12.53
CA THR A 188 -18.83 -6.35 12.39
C THR A 188 -18.93 -5.05 13.18
N PHE A 189 -19.70 -4.09 12.66
CA PHE A 189 -19.82 -2.74 13.21
C PHE A 189 -21.24 -2.20 13.03
N ALA A 190 -21.70 -1.36 13.95
CA ALA A 190 -22.96 -0.66 13.80
C ALA A 190 -22.87 0.47 12.76
N ASP A 191 -21.69 1.12 12.64
CA ASP A 191 -21.44 2.15 11.64
C ASP A 191 -20.13 1.88 10.87
N PRO A 192 -20.20 1.62 9.55
CA PRO A 192 -19.03 1.31 8.71
C PRO A 192 -18.16 2.52 8.40
N ARG A 193 -18.66 3.75 8.59
CA ARG A 193 -17.91 5.00 8.30
C ARG A 193 -16.96 5.36 9.43
N THR A 194 -17.36 5.04 10.66
CA THR A 194 -16.64 5.39 11.91
C THR A 194 -16.06 4.18 12.63
N LEU A 195 -16.40 2.95 12.20
CA LEU A 195 -16.05 1.70 12.88
C LEU A 195 -16.54 1.61 14.32
N SER A 196 -17.64 2.31 14.63
CA SER A 196 -18.25 2.32 15.95
C SER A 196 -19.24 1.17 16.13
N GLY A 197 -19.61 0.89 17.39
CA GLY A 197 -20.57 -0.16 17.73
C GLY A 197 -20.11 -1.55 17.27
N ARG A 198 -18.86 -1.92 17.57
CA ARG A 198 -18.32 -3.23 17.19
C ARG A 198 -19.19 -4.36 17.75
N GLY A 199 -19.62 -5.26 16.87
CA GLY A 199 -20.37 -6.46 17.23
C GLY A 199 -19.46 -7.69 17.39
N ALA A 200 -20.09 -8.86 17.53
CA ALA A 200 -19.35 -10.13 17.52
C ALA A 200 -18.69 -10.33 16.15
N PRO A 201 -17.42 -10.79 16.06
CA PRO A 201 -16.81 -11.11 14.78
C PRO A 201 -17.49 -12.33 14.15
N ILE A 202 -17.49 -12.39 12.82
CA ILE A 202 -17.92 -13.54 12.03
C ILE A 202 -16.72 -14.49 11.91
N PRO A 203 -16.85 -15.77 12.34
CA PRO A 203 -15.77 -16.73 12.22
C PRO A 203 -15.37 -17.01 10.76
N PRO A 204 -14.14 -17.50 10.52
CA PRO A 204 -13.73 -17.98 9.20
C PRO A 204 -14.70 -19.01 8.62
N HIS A 205 -14.85 -19.02 7.29
CA HIS A 205 -15.71 -19.99 6.56
C HIS A 205 -17.17 -20.00 7.02
N THR A 206 -17.62 -18.92 7.64
CA THR A 206 -19.02 -18.77 8.03
C THR A 206 -19.78 -18.18 6.88
N THR A 207 -20.84 -18.87 6.47
CA THR A 207 -21.76 -18.39 5.46
C THR A 207 -22.84 -17.49 6.08
N ILE A 208 -23.03 -16.31 5.52
CA ILE A 208 -24.05 -15.34 5.95
C ILE A 208 -24.91 -14.92 4.76
N MET A 209 -26.05 -14.32 5.07
CA MET A 209 -26.89 -13.59 4.14
C MET A 209 -26.61 -12.10 4.26
N VAL A 210 -26.33 -11.45 3.15
CA VAL A 210 -26.12 -10.00 3.04
C VAL A 210 -27.26 -9.37 2.26
N ARG A 211 -27.84 -8.28 2.78
CA ARG A 211 -28.98 -7.59 2.14
C ARG A 211 -28.52 -6.68 1.01
N CYS A 212 -27.50 -5.89 1.26
CA CYS A 212 -27.05 -4.85 0.33
C CYS A 212 -25.62 -4.39 0.66
N ARG A 213 -25.05 -3.60 -0.25
CA ARG A 213 -23.74 -2.98 -0.11
C ARG A 213 -23.79 -1.47 0.01
N TYR A 214 -22.91 -0.92 0.82
CA TYR A 214 -22.75 0.51 1.06
C TYR A 214 -21.31 0.94 0.80
N TYR A 215 -21.12 2.05 0.11
CA TYR A 215 -19.80 2.58 -0.22
C TYR A 215 -19.32 3.53 0.89
N ALA A 216 -18.30 3.13 1.64
CA ALA A 216 -17.64 3.91 2.67
C ALA A 216 -16.11 3.74 2.58
N PRO A 217 -15.46 4.44 1.62
CA PRO A 217 -14.05 4.24 1.30
C PRO A 217 -13.09 4.92 2.29
N SER A 218 -13.61 5.72 3.23
CA SER A 218 -12.81 6.44 4.23
C SER A 218 -12.07 5.48 5.17
N VAL A 219 -12.53 4.24 5.30
CA VAL A 219 -11.87 3.21 6.10
C VAL A 219 -10.82 2.48 5.24
N PRO A 220 -9.52 2.55 5.59
CA PRO A 220 -8.47 1.93 4.78
C PRO A 220 -8.58 0.40 4.61
N SER A 221 -9.20 -0.29 5.58
CA SER A 221 -9.29 -1.76 5.55
C SER A 221 -10.20 -2.32 4.46
N VAL A 222 -11.04 -1.49 3.83
CA VAL A 222 -11.91 -1.90 2.70
C VAL A 222 -11.34 -1.51 1.33
N SER A 223 -10.10 -1.02 1.27
CA SER A 223 -9.42 -0.73 0.01
C SER A 223 -9.13 -2.03 -0.78
N PRO A 224 -9.21 -2.02 -2.13
CA PRO A 224 -9.43 -0.86 -3.02
C PRO A 224 -10.90 -0.43 -3.19
N ASP A 225 -11.86 -1.31 -2.96
CA ASP A 225 -13.23 -1.11 -3.44
C ASP A 225 -14.12 -0.25 -2.53
N GLY A 226 -13.82 -0.18 -1.23
CA GLY A 226 -14.52 0.67 -0.27
C GLY A 226 -15.92 0.22 0.12
N PHE A 227 -16.34 -1.01 -0.23
CA PHE A 227 -17.69 -1.50 0.05
C PHE A 227 -17.81 -2.27 1.36
N TRP A 228 -19.00 -2.16 1.94
CA TRP A 228 -19.45 -2.82 3.17
C TRP A 228 -20.76 -3.54 2.89
N TYR A 229 -21.00 -4.69 3.54
CA TYR A 229 -22.26 -5.41 3.48
C TYR A 229 -23.09 -5.21 4.73
N LEU A 230 -24.41 -5.06 4.56
CA LEU A 230 -25.40 -5.14 5.64
C LEU A 230 -25.82 -6.59 5.84
N ILE A 231 -25.68 -7.11 7.05
CA ILE A 231 -25.91 -8.52 7.38
C ILE A 231 -27.35 -8.76 7.80
N GLU A 232 -27.95 -9.87 7.34
CA GLU A 232 -29.30 -10.35 7.73
C GLU A 232 -29.26 -11.56 8.68
N THR A 233 -28.12 -12.24 8.74
CA THR A 233 -27.98 -13.48 9.52
C THR A 233 -27.75 -13.18 10.99
N GLU A 234 -28.58 -13.74 11.86
CA GLU A 234 -28.36 -13.71 13.31
C GLU A 234 -27.07 -14.45 13.70
N PRO A 235 -26.30 -13.99 14.70
CA PRO A 235 -26.60 -12.87 15.62
C PRO A 235 -26.15 -11.48 15.12
N TRP A 236 -25.72 -11.37 13.86
CA TRP A 236 -25.12 -10.14 13.31
C TRP A 236 -26.10 -9.26 12.54
N ASN A 237 -27.39 -9.61 12.57
CA ASN A 237 -28.42 -8.92 11.83
C ASN A 237 -28.42 -7.41 12.11
N GLY A 238 -28.42 -6.61 11.06
CA GLY A 238 -28.36 -5.14 11.13
C GLY A 238 -26.96 -4.54 11.31
N LEU A 239 -25.91 -5.36 11.43
CA LEU A 239 -24.52 -4.90 11.46
C LEU A 239 -23.90 -4.85 10.07
N TRP A 240 -22.85 -4.05 9.95
CA TRP A 240 -22.03 -3.87 8.76
C TRP A 240 -20.72 -4.62 8.85
N THR A 241 -20.29 -5.17 7.73
CA THR A 241 -19.06 -5.96 7.61
C THR A 241 -18.30 -5.59 6.33
N PRO A 242 -16.96 -5.55 6.33
CA PRO A 242 -16.19 -5.17 5.15
C PRO A 242 -16.33 -6.23 4.03
N ALA A 243 -16.68 -5.80 2.81
CA ALA A 243 -16.97 -6.70 1.69
C ALA A 243 -15.75 -7.55 1.26
N ASN A 244 -14.55 -6.99 1.38
CA ASN A 244 -13.29 -7.66 1.05
C ASN A 244 -12.85 -8.73 2.08
N SER A 245 -13.71 -9.05 3.05
CA SER A 245 -13.52 -10.19 3.96
C SER A 245 -14.28 -11.45 3.53
N TYR A 246 -15.00 -11.39 2.40
CA TYR A 246 -15.80 -12.48 1.86
C TYR A 246 -15.23 -13.02 0.56
N MET A 247 -15.64 -14.23 0.20
CA MET A 247 -15.24 -14.88 -1.05
C MET A 247 -15.77 -14.16 -2.29
N ASN A 248 -16.89 -13.43 -2.22
CA ASN A 248 -17.38 -12.57 -3.31
C ASN A 248 -17.55 -13.31 -4.65
N GLY A 249 -18.01 -14.56 -4.58
CA GLY A 249 -18.13 -15.46 -5.75
C GLY A 249 -16.85 -16.20 -6.15
N ASP A 250 -15.71 -15.96 -5.48
CA ASP A 250 -14.48 -16.72 -5.71
C ASP A 250 -14.59 -18.15 -5.14
N PRO A 251 -14.02 -19.16 -5.82
CA PRO A 251 -14.07 -20.54 -5.36
C PRO A 251 -13.23 -20.73 -4.08
N PRO A 252 -13.73 -21.48 -3.09
CA PRO A 252 -12.96 -21.83 -1.89
C PRO A 252 -11.62 -22.49 -2.24
N GLY A 253 -10.53 -21.98 -1.65
CA GLY A 253 -9.16 -22.46 -1.91
C GLY A 253 -8.56 -22.04 -3.26
N GLY A 254 -9.31 -21.29 -4.08
CA GLY A 254 -8.81 -20.67 -5.30
C GLY A 254 -8.12 -19.32 -5.06
N PRO A 255 -7.66 -18.66 -6.13
CA PRO A 255 -7.17 -17.29 -6.03
C PRO A 255 -8.29 -16.35 -5.60
N TYR A 256 -7.95 -15.37 -4.75
CA TYR A 256 -8.83 -14.27 -4.40
C TYR A 256 -8.77 -13.20 -5.49
N LEU A 257 -9.85 -13.03 -6.24
CA LEU A 257 -9.93 -12.16 -7.41
C LEU A 257 -10.89 -10.99 -7.20
N HIS A 258 -11.89 -11.12 -6.34
CA HIS A 258 -12.94 -10.12 -6.14
C HIS A 258 -12.94 -9.57 -4.71
N ASN A 259 -12.74 -8.26 -4.55
CA ASN A 259 -12.86 -7.60 -3.24
C ASN A 259 -14.32 -7.28 -2.86
N THR A 260 -15.24 -7.33 -3.84
CA THR A 260 -16.67 -7.09 -3.65
C THR A 260 -17.47 -7.90 -4.67
N ASP A 261 -18.48 -8.64 -4.22
CA ASP A 261 -19.54 -9.11 -5.10
C ASP A 261 -20.44 -7.94 -5.51
N LEU A 262 -20.36 -7.58 -6.81
CA LEU A 262 -21.15 -6.50 -7.39
C LEU A 262 -22.61 -6.89 -7.68
N ALA A 263 -22.96 -8.18 -7.57
CA ALA A 263 -24.34 -8.66 -7.64
C ALA A 263 -25.15 -8.28 -6.37
N VAL A 264 -24.47 -8.03 -5.24
CA VAL A 264 -25.10 -7.48 -4.04
C VAL A 264 -25.63 -6.07 -4.36
N PRO A 265 -26.94 -5.81 -4.19
CA PRO A 265 -27.54 -4.53 -4.53
C PRO A 265 -27.04 -3.41 -3.62
N VAL A 266 -27.02 -2.16 -4.11
CA VAL A 266 -26.64 -1.01 -3.29
C VAL A 266 -27.74 -0.68 -2.28
N CYS A 267 -27.39 -0.38 -1.03
CA CYS A 267 -28.34 0.04 0.00
C CYS A 267 -28.96 1.39 -0.34
N ARG A 268 -30.24 1.58 0.00
CA ARG A 268 -30.99 2.83 -0.18
C ARG A 268 -31.67 3.26 1.12
#